data_AF-A0A162BUX9-F1
#
_entry.id   AF-A0A162BUX9-F1
#
_cell.length_a   1.000
_cell.length_b   1.000
_cell.length_c   1.000
_cell.angle_alpha   90.00
_cell.angle_beta   90.00
_cell.angle_gamma   90.00
#
_symmetry.space_group_name_H-M   'P 1'
#
loop_
_entity.id
_entity.type
_entity.pdbx_description
1 polymer ?
#
loop_
_entity_poly.entity_id
_entity_poly.type
_entity_poly.pdbx_seq_one_letter_code
_entity_poly.pdbx_strand_id
1 'polypeptide(L)'
;ARRSRDTKMQLNAIKTIHEAIKYVESGWVSALSAIHLEDGKVLVKAQVHHSQSLRKKELMPWVSISSNKTIIAGHCQCTAGLGGVCCHVCAVLYSVISATSL
;
A
#
# COMPACT_ATOMS: atom_id res chain seq x y z
N ALA A 1 -5.60 4.88 17.05
CA ALA A 1 -4.27 4.48 16.54
C ALA A 1 -3.46 3.82 17.65
N ARG A 2 -2.63 2.81 17.34
CA ARG A 2 -1.74 2.18 18.34
C ARG A 2 -0.75 3.22 18.90
N ARG A 3 -0.49 3.15 20.20
CA ARG A 3 0.48 4.01 20.89
C ARG A 3 1.65 3.15 21.40
N SER A 4 2.84 3.75 21.43
CA SER A 4 4.01 3.14 22.06
C SER A 4 3.74 2.90 23.55
N ARG A 5 4.12 1.73 24.06
CA ARG A 5 3.97 1.43 25.49
C ARG A 5 4.93 2.27 26.33
N ASP A 6 6.12 2.53 25.80
CA ASP A 6 7.22 3.22 26.49
C ASP A 6 7.06 4.73 26.41
N THR A 7 6.83 5.28 25.21
CA THR A 7 6.80 6.74 25.01
C THR A 7 5.39 7.33 25.04
N LYS A 8 4.34 6.51 25.04
CA LYS A 8 2.92 6.90 24.91
C LYS A 8 2.56 7.68 23.64
N MET A 9 3.53 7.96 22.78
CA MET A 9 3.35 8.62 21.50
C MET A 9 2.56 7.71 20.56
N GLN A 10 1.79 8.34 19.67
CA GLN A 10 1.13 7.63 18.58
C GLN A 10 2.18 7.04 17.63
N LEU A 11 2.06 5.75 17.34
CA LEU A 11 2.90 5.12 16.32
C LEU A 11 2.40 5.59 14.95
N ASN A 12 3.22 6.38 14.27
CA ASN A 12 2.93 6.87 12.93
C ASN A 12 3.81 6.15 11.90
N ALA A 13 3.21 5.65 10.83
CA ALA A 13 3.90 4.94 9.75
C ALA A 13 4.60 5.90 8.76
N ILE A 14 5.31 6.92 9.26
CA ILE A 14 5.88 8.00 8.43
C ILE A 14 6.95 7.48 7.46
N LYS A 15 7.78 6.52 7.90
CA LYS A 15 8.80 5.89 7.04
C LYS A 15 8.15 5.17 5.85
N THR A 16 7.07 4.43 6.14
CA THR A 16 6.28 3.68 5.18
C THR A 16 5.73 4.54 4.04
N ILE A 17 5.34 5.79 4.32
CA ILE A 17 4.84 6.75 3.32
C ILE A 17 5.97 7.24 2.41
N HIS A 18 7.10 7.67 2.97
CA HIS A 18 8.24 8.12 2.15
C HIS A 18 8.81 7.01 1.27
N GLU A 19 8.85 5.78 1.77
CA GLU A 19 9.27 4.62 0.99
C GLU A 19 8.28 4.32 -0.14
N ALA A 20 6.97 4.41 0.12
CA ALA A 20 5.96 4.22 -0.90
C ALA A 20 6.09 5.21 -2.08
N ILE A 21 6.35 6.48 -1.79
CA ILE A 21 6.58 7.51 -2.82
C ILE A 21 7.78 7.11 -3.70
N LYS A 22 8.91 6.78 -3.07
CA LYS A 22 10.12 6.34 -3.79
C LYS A 22 9.89 5.11 -4.66
N TYR A 23 9.06 4.17 -4.22
CA TYR A 23 8.75 2.98 -4.99
C TYR A 23 8.00 3.34 -6.28
N VAL A 24 7.03 4.25 -6.20
CA VAL A 24 6.31 4.71 -7.38
C VAL A 24 7.24 5.50 -8.31
N GLU A 25 8.02 6.44 -7.77
CA GLU A 25 8.99 7.24 -8.54
C GLU A 25 10.07 6.39 -9.22
N SER A 26 10.50 5.30 -8.59
CA SER A 26 11.52 4.39 -9.12
C SER A 26 10.96 3.37 -10.13
N GLY A 27 9.66 3.42 -10.43
CA GLY A 27 9.01 2.44 -11.32
C GLY A 27 8.90 1.04 -10.70
N TRP A 28 8.93 0.92 -9.37
CA TRP A 28 8.85 -0.36 -8.65
C TRP A 28 7.42 -0.80 -8.35
N VAL A 29 6.45 -0.06 -8.85
CA VAL A 29 5.03 -0.42 -8.86
C VAL A 29 4.59 -0.54 -10.30
N SER A 30 4.04 -1.69 -10.66
CA SER A 30 3.63 -2.04 -12.01
C SER A 30 2.25 -2.70 -11.99
N ALA A 31 1.62 -2.87 -13.16
CA ALA A 31 0.35 -3.59 -13.32
C ALA A 31 -0.77 -3.12 -12.36
N LEU A 32 -0.89 -1.80 -12.13
CA LEU A 32 -1.98 -1.22 -11.35
C LEU A 32 -3.32 -1.59 -11.99
N SER A 33 -4.21 -2.19 -11.21
CA SER A 33 -5.52 -2.63 -11.68
C SER A 33 -6.57 -2.44 -10.60
N ALA A 34 -7.80 -2.17 -11.04
CA ALA A 34 -8.97 -2.01 -10.20
C ALA A 34 -10.00 -3.08 -10.54
N ILE A 35 -10.62 -3.63 -9.49
CA ILE A 35 -11.71 -4.59 -9.58
C ILE A 35 -12.90 -3.95 -8.86
N HIS A 36 -13.97 -3.68 -9.60
CA HIS A 36 -15.21 -3.20 -9.01
C HIS A 36 -15.91 -4.36 -8.30
N LEU A 37 -16.29 -4.12 -7.05
CA LEU A 37 -17.05 -5.03 -6.21
C LEU A 37 -18.49 -4.51 -6.08
N GLU A 38 -19.34 -5.30 -5.44
CA GLU A 38 -20.70 -4.91 -5.08
C GLU A 38 -20.72 -3.66 -4.18
N ASP A 39 -21.84 -2.94 -4.21
CA ASP A 39 -22.10 -1.68 -3.49
C ASP A 39 -21.12 -0.54 -3.81
N GLY A 40 -20.52 -0.54 -5.01
CA GLY A 40 -19.62 0.52 -5.44
C GLY A 40 -18.27 0.53 -4.71
N LYS A 41 -17.90 -0.57 -4.04
CA LYS A 41 -16.55 -0.76 -3.49
C LYS A 41 -15.59 -1.11 -4.64
N VAL A 42 -14.32 -0.74 -4.48
CA VAL A 42 -13.26 -1.07 -5.44
C VAL A 42 -12.12 -1.75 -4.70
N LEU A 43 -11.60 -2.83 -5.26
CA LEU A 43 -10.33 -3.42 -4.86
C LEU A 43 -9.26 -3.02 -5.87
N VAL A 44 -8.26 -2.30 -5.40
CA VAL A 44 -7.08 -1.92 -6.19
C VAL A 44 -5.93 -2.86 -5.82
N LYS A 45 -5.20 -3.33 -6.83
CA LYS A 45 -3.98 -4.12 -6.64
C LYS A 45 -2.91 -3.68 -7.62
N ALA A 46 -1.66 -3.97 -7.28
CA ALA A 46 -0.52 -3.76 -8.18
C ALA A 46 0.53 -4.86 -7.95
N GLN A 47 1.47 -4.97 -8.87
CA GLN A 47 2.72 -5.69 -8.67
C GLN A 47 3.74 -4.73 -8.07
N VAL A 48 4.45 -5.16 -7.02
CA VAL A 48 5.41 -4.32 -6.30
C VAL A 48 6.69 -5.10 -5.99
N HIS A 49 7.85 -4.55 -6.35
CA HIS A 49 9.13 -5.16 -6.04
C HIS A 49 9.39 -5.31 -4.54
N HIS A 50 10.19 -6.31 -4.18
CA HIS A 50 10.69 -6.46 -2.81
C HIS A 50 11.83 -5.48 -2.52
N SER A 51 11.87 -4.91 -1.32
CA SER A 51 12.95 -4.01 -0.87
C SER A 51 14.36 -4.62 -0.90
N GLN A 52 14.47 -5.94 -0.74
CA GLN A 52 15.75 -6.64 -0.54
C GLN A 52 16.13 -7.58 -1.69
N SER A 53 15.27 -7.75 -2.71
CA SER A 53 15.57 -8.66 -3.82
C SER A 53 14.75 -8.35 -5.07
N LEU A 54 15.41 -7.80 -6.09
CA LEU A 54 14.78 -7.52 -7.40
C LEU A 54 14.54 -8.78 -8.23
N ARG A 55 15.27 -9.87 -7.96
CA ARG A 55 15.13 -11.15 -8.67
C ARG A 55 13.95 -11.99 -8.16
N LYS A 56 13.45 -11.68 -6.97
CA LYS A 56 12.29 -12.37 -6.42
C LYS A 56 11.03 -11.89 -7.15
N LYS A 57 10.10 -12.82 -7.38
CA LYS A 57 8.78 -12.50 -7.93
C LYS A 57 8.15 -11.36 -7.13
N GLU A 58 7.59 -10.38 -7.83
CA GLU A 58 6.95 -9.22 -7.22
C GLU A 58 5.82 -9.64 -6.27
N LEU A 59 5.63 -8.82 -5.24
CA LEU A 59 4.51 -8.92 -4.32
C LEU A 59 3.24 -8.42 -5.02
N MET A 60 2.09 -8.93 -4.58
CA MET A 60 0.79 -8.47 -5.05
C MET A 60 -0.03 -7.86 -3.91
N PRO A 61 0.36 -6.69 -3.37
CA PRO A 61 -0.46 -5.96 -2.40
C PRO A 61 -1.78 -5.49 -3.01
N TRP A 62 -2.77 -5.32 -2.15
CA TRP A 62 -4.08 -4.81 -2.53
C TRP A 62 -4.69 -3.93 -1.45
N VAL A 63 -5.64 -3.09 -1.85
CA VAL A 63 -6.40 -2.19 -1.00
C VAL A 63 -7.86 -2.16 -1.45
N SER A 64 -8.79 -2.26 -0.50
CA SER A 64 -10.22 -2.08 -0.73
C SER A 64 -10.64 -0.68 -0.29
N ILE A 65 -11.38 0.00 -1.17
CA ILE A 65 -11.83 1.39 -1.05
C ILE A 65 -13.34 1.40 -1.21
N SER A 66 -14.07 2.05 -0.30
CA SER A 66 -15.50 2.27 -0.44
C SER A 66 -15.82 3.39 -1.43
N SER A 67 -17.08 3.47 -1.86
CA SER A 67 -17.59 4.52 -2.75
C SER A 67 -17.37 5.95 -2.21
N ASN A 68 -17.39 6.12 -0.88
CA ASN A 68 -17.07 7.39 -0.23
C ASN A 68 -15.56 7.64 -0.04
N LYS A 69 -14.70 6.91 -0.78
CA LYS A 69 -13.23 7.02 -0.76
C LYS A 69 -12.56 6.66 0.57
N THR A 70 -13.29 5.98 1.47
CA THR A 70 -12.70 5.47 2.72
C THR A 70 -11.93 4.19 2.45
N ILE A 71 -10.74 4.08 3.03
CA ILE A 71 -9.97 2.83 2.97
C ILE A 71 -10.60 1.82 3.93
N ILE A 72 -11.09 0.70 3.40
CA ILE A 72 -11.73 -0.36 4.19
C ILE A 72 -10.65 -1.28 4.77
N ALA A 73 -9.76 -1.77 3.91
CA ALA A 73 -8.71 -2.72 4.26
C ALA A 73 -7.58 -2.68 3.23
N GLY A 74 -6.40 -3.16 3.63
CA GLY A 74 -5.31 -3.40 2.70
C GLY A 74 -4.37 -4.47 3.24
N HIS A 75 -3.71 -5.19 2.34
CA HIS A 75 -2.86 -6.31 2.71
C HIS A 75 -1.69 -6.48 1.73
N CYS A 76 -0.60 -7.04 2.26
CA CYS A 76 0.55 -7.47 1.48
C CYS A 76 1.13 -8.74 2.10
N GLN A 77 1.47 -9.70 1.25
CA GLN A 77 2.02 -11.01 1.64
C GLN A 77 3.52 -10.99 2.02
N CYS A 78 4.14 -9.81 2.18
CA CYS A 78 5.50 -9.72 2.69
C CYS A 78 5.54 -9.84 4.22
N THR A 79 6.69 -10.19 4.80
CA THR A 79 6.86 -10.34 6.26
C THR A 79 6.39 -9.11 7.04
N ALA A 80 6.72 -7.90 6.59
CA ALA A 80 6.26 -6.66 7.21
C ALA A 80 4.76 -6.39 6.99
N GLY A 81 4.19 -6.91 5.90
CA GLY A 81 2.77 -6.79 5.55
C GLY A 81 1.88 -7.65 6.44
N LEU A 82 2.36 -8.84 6.84
CA LEU A 82 1.73 -9.66 7.87
C LEU A 82 1.64 -8.92 9.22
N GLY A 83 2.62 -8.05 9.51
CA GLY A 83 2.61 -7.16 10.68
C GLY A 83 1.83 -5.86 10.51
N GLY A 84 1.26 -5.60 9.32
CA GLY A 84 0.50 -4.38 9.02
C GLY A 84 1.34 -3.10 8.89
N VAL A 85 2.64 -3.21 8.60
CA VAL A 85 3.59 -2.07 8.63
C VAL A 85 4.41 -1.89 7.34
N CYS A 86 4.17 -2.68 6.29
CA CYS A 86 4.95 -2.58 5.06
C CYS A 86 4.61 -1.36 4.20
N CYS A 87 5.59 -0.87 3.44
CA CYS A 87 5.41 0.22 2.47
C CYS A 87 4.62 -0.18 1.21
N HIS A 88 4.58 -1.47 0.85
CA HIS A 88 3.96 -1.91 -0.40
C HIS A 88 2.46 -1.57 -0.49
N VAL A 89 1.70 -1.63 0.62
CA VAL A 89 0.28 -1.23 0.64
C VAL A 89 0.14 0.28 0.40
N CYS A 90 0.99 1.08 1.04
CA CYS A 90 1.05 2.53 0.80
C CYS A 90 1.47 2.85 -0.64
N ALA A 91 2.35 2.05 -1.24
CA ALA A 91 2.77 2.24 -2.63
C ALA A 91 1.58 2.09 -3.60
N VAL A 92 0.72 1.07 -3.40
CA VAL A 92 -0.52 0.92 -4.19
C VAL A 92 -1.44 2.14 -4.01
N LEU A 93 -1.66 2.59 -2.78
CA LEU A 93 -2.48 3.78 -2.51
C LEU A 93 -1.91 5.03 -3.20
N TYR A 94 -0.60 5.23 -3.11
CA TYR A 94 0.04 6.38 -3.71
C TYR A 94 -0.05 6.33 -5.24
N SER A 95 0.10 5.15 -5.86
CA SER A 95 -0.10 5.01 -7.31
C SER A 95 -1.50 5.42 -7.77
N VAL A 96 -2.55 5.13 -6.98
CA VAL A 96 -3.90 5.61 -7.28
C VAL A 96 -3.96 7.13 -7.24
N ILE A 97 -3.42 7.75 -6.18
CA ILE A 97 -3.39 9.21 -6.04
C ILE A 97 -2.64 9.85 -7.21
N SER A 98 -1.45 9.34 -7.53
CA SER A 98 -0.61 9.84 -8.64
C SER A 98 -1.30 9.68 -10.00
N ALA A 99 -2.01 8.58 -10.24
CA ALA A 99 -2.74 8.38 -11.49
C ALA A 99 -3.94 9.32 -11.66
N THR A 100 -4.53 9.80 -10.55
CA THR A 100 -5.66 10.74 -10.56
C THR A 100 -5.27 12.21 -10.49
N SER A 101 -3.98 12.52 -10.33
CA SER A 101 -3.46 13.89 -10.20
C SER A 101 -2.98 14.47 -11.55
N LEU A 102 -3.38 13.85 -12.66
CA LEU A 102 -3.22 14.30 -14.04
C LEU A 102 -4.55 14.85 -14.56
#